data_AF-A0A4V1VJL3-F1
#
_entry.id   AF-A0A4V1VJL3-F1
#
_cell.length_a   1.000
_cell.length_b   1.000
_cell.length_c   1.000
_cell.angle_alpha   90.00
_cell.angle_beta   90.00
_cell.angle_gamma   90.00
#
_symmetry.space_group_name_H-M   'P 1'
#
loop_
_entity.id
_entity.type
_entity.pdbx_description
1 polymer ?
#
loop_
_entity_poly.entity_id
_entity_poly.type
_entity_poly.pdbx_seq_one_letter_code
_entity_poly.pdbx_strand_id
1 'polypeptide(L)'
;MLVAGTTSDAGKSIVTTGLCRALQRRGIKVAPYKAQNMSNNSMVCADGAEIGRAQWVQARAAKAEPEAAMNPVLLKPGGDTRSHVVVMGQPGGT
;
A
#
# COMPACT_ATOMS: atom_id res chain seq x y z
N MET A 1 -1.16 -13.83 -6.13
CA MET A 1 0.23 -13.78 -6.62
C MET A 1 1.08 -13.03 -5.60
N LEU A 2 2.26 -13.55 -5.24
CA LEU A 2 3.19 -12.90 -4.32
C LEU A 2 4.33 -12.24 -5.10
N VAL A 3 4.70 -11.01 -4.72
CA VAL A 3 5.90 -10.32 -5.22
C VAL A 3 6.87 -10.18 -4.06
N ALA A 4 7.93 -10.97 -4.08
CA ALA A 4 8.97 -11.00 -3.04
C ALA A 4 10.30 -10.43 -3.57
N GLY A 5 11.22 -10.14 -2.66
CA GLY A 5 12.58 -9.68 -2.98
C GLY A 5 13.49 -9.88 -1.78
N THR A 6 14.79 -9.97 -2.04
CA THR A 6 15.82 -10.34 -1.04
C THR A 6 16.23 -9.21 -0.12
N THR A 7 15.86 -7.97 -0.44
CA THR A 7 16.12 -6.79 0.38
C THR A 7 14.98 -5.80 0.28
N SER A 8 14.92 -4.86 1.22
CA SER A 8 14.18 -3.61 1.07
C SER A 8 14.69 -2.86 -0.16
N ASP A 9 13.82 -2.08 -0.82
CA ASP A 9 14.19 -1.29 -2.02
C ASP A 9 14.64 -2.07 -3.27
N ALA A 10 14.51 -3.40 -3.28
CA ALA A 10 14.69 -4.23 -4.48
C ALA A 10 13.68 -3.95 -5.64
N GLY A 11 12.94 -2.85 -5.63
CA GLY A 11 11.98 -2.49 -6.68
C GLY A 11 10.61 -3.19 -6.60
N LYS A 12 10.35 -3.98 -5.54
CA LYS A 12 9.10 -4.75 -5.36
C LYS A 12 7.83 -3.93 -5.61
N SER A 13 7.75 -2.72 -5.05
CA SER A 13 6.56 -1.86 -5.18
C SER A 13 6.32 -1.41 -6.63
N ILE A 14 7.37 -1.12 -7.39
CA ILE A 14 7.30 -0.71 -8.80
C ILE A 14 6.91 -1.90 -9.67
N VAL A 15 7.51 -3.07 -9.44
CA VAL A 15 7.14 -4.32 -10.13
C VAL A 15 5.67 -4.65 -9.88
N THR A 16 5.20 -4.60 -8.63
CA THR A 16 3.78 -4.81 -8.30
C THR A 16 2.87 -3.82 -9.02
N THR A 17 3.27 -2.55 -9.13
CA THR A 17 2.52 -1.52 -9.86
C THR A 17 2.41 -1.87 -11.35
N GLY A 18 3.52 -2.26 -11.98
CA GLY A 18 3.55 -2.69 -13.37
C GLY A 18 2.69 -3.92 -13.62
N LEU A 19 2.74 -4.91 -12.73
CA LEU A 19 1.90 -6.11 -12.78
C LEU A 19 0.42 -5.77 -12.64
N CYS A 20 0.04 -4.90 -11.70
CA CYS A 20 -1.34 -4.42 -11.56
C CYS A 20 -1.84 -3.80 -12.87
N ARG A 21 -1.05 -2.92 -13.49
CA ARG A 21 -1.43 -2.32 -14.77
C ARG A 21 -1.51 -3.34 -15.90
N ALA A 22 -0.55 -4.27 -15.98
CA ALA A 22 -0.50 -5.26 -17.05
C ALA A 22 -1.69 -6.24 -16.97
N LEU A 23 -2.03 -6.72 -15.77
CA LEU A 23 -3.18 -7.59 -15.53
C LEU A 23 -4.50 -6.87 -15.84
N GLN A 24 -4.66 -5.63 -15.36
CA GLN A 24 -5.83 -4.81 -15.65
C GLN A 24 -6.03 -4.61 -17.16
N ARG A 25 -4.96 -4.31 -17.92
CA ARG A 25 -5.02 -4.16 -19.39
C ARG A 25 -5.44 -5.42 -20.13
N ARG A 26 -5.27 -6.60 -19.51
CA ARG A 26 -5.68 -7.90 -20.04
C ARG A 26 -7.09 -8.31 -19.60
N GLY A 27 -7.84 -7.40 -18.99
CA GLY A 27 -9.20 -7.68 -18.51
C GLY A 27 -9.26 -8.47 -17.19
N ILE A 28 -8.13 -8.70 -16.53
CA ILE A 28 -8.08 -9.41 -15.25
C ILE A 28 -8.38 -8.43 -14.12
N LYS A 29 -9.39 -8.74 -13.30
CA LYS A 29 -9.65 -8.03 -12.04
C LYS A 29 -8.49 -8.30 -11.08
N VAL A 30 -7.82 -7.24 -10.65
CA VAL A 30 -6.67 -7.29 -9.76
C VAL A 30 -6.76 -6.16 -8.74
N ALA A 31 -6.27 -6.38 -7.54
CA ALA A 31 -6.11 -5.37 -6.50
C ALA A 31 -4.80 -5.63 -5.75
N PRO A 32 -4.09 -4.59 -5.27
CA PRO A 32 -2.91 -4.77 -4.45
C PRO A 32 -3.30 -5.14 -3.02
N TYR A 33 -2.39 -5.83 -2.33
CA TYR A 33 -2.51 -6.06 -0.90
C TYR A 33 -1.12 -6.10 -0.26
N LYS A 34 -0.97 -5.37 0.84
CA LYS A 34 0.20 -5.42 1.72
C LYS A 34 -0.28 -5.29 3.16
N ALA A 35 -0.36 -6.41 3.87
CA ALA A 35 -0.87 -6.50 5.23
C ALA A 35 -0.30 -5.40 6.15
N GLN A 36 1.03 -5.23 6.12
CA GLN A 36 1.73 -4.19 6.85
C GLN A 36 2.73 -3.47 5.94
N ASN A 37 2.65 -2.14 5.92
CA ASN A 37 3.62 -1.26 5.27
C ASN A 37 4.27 -0.35 6.33
N MET A 38 5.55 -0.05 6.17
CA MET A 38 6.28 0.91 7.00
C MET A 38 6.77 2.04 6.11
N SER A 39 6.15 3.21 6.23
CA SER A 39 6.49 4.37 5.41
C SER A 39 5.90 5.65 6.00
N ASN A 40 6.68 6.73 5.99
CA ASN A 40 6.14 8.08 6.23
C ASN A 40 5.43 8.66 5.00
N ASN A 41 5.41 7.90 3.90
CA ASN A 41 4.86 8.34 2.63
C ASN A 41 3.48 7.71 2.41
N SER A 42 2.43 8.48 2.72
CA SER A 42 1.04 8.05 2.65
C SER A 42 0.21 8.89 1.69
N MET A 43 -1.02 8.44 1.45
CA MET A 43 -2.06 9.10 0.67
C MET A 43 -3.40 8.92 1.37
N VAL A 44 -4.33 9.84 1.14
CA VAL A 44 -5.70 9.79 1.66
C VAL A 44 -6.62 9.22 0.57
N CYS A 45 -7.43 8.24 0.93
CA CYS A 45 -8.46 7.64 0.07
C CYS A 45 -9.70 8.54 0.02
N ALA A 46 -10.66 8.23 -0.85
CA ALA A 46 -11.86 9.04 -1.04
C ALA A 46 -12.72 9.16 0.24
N ASP A 47 -12.69 8.13 1.09
CA ASP A 47 -13.39 8.06 2.38
C ASP A 47 -12.60 8.67 3.55
N GLY A 48 -11.44 9.27 3.28
CA GLY A 48 -10.55 9.82 4.31
C GLY A 48 -9.56 8.82 4.91
N ALA A 49 -9.62 7.54 4.54
CA ALA A 49 -8.68 6.54 5.05
C ALA A 49 -7.24 6.80 4.59
N GLU A 50 -6.27 6.73 5.51
CA GLU A 50 -4.85 6.87 5.19
C GLU A 50 -4.20 5.51 4.85
N ILE A 51 -3.59 5.40 3.67
CA ILE A 51 -2.82 4.22 3.25
C ILE A 51 -1.42 4.61 2.76
N GLY A 52 -0.51 3.64 2.70
CA GLY A 52 0.82 3.87 2.11
C GLY A 52 0.73 4.27 0.64
N ARG A 53 1.56 5.24 0.21
CA ARG A 53 1.58 5.74 -1.18
C ARG A 53 1.79 4.63 -2.20
N ALA A 54 2.60 3.62 -1.85
CA ALA A 54 2.84 2.46 -2.72
C ALA A 54 1.53 1.71 -3.04
N GLN A 55 0.71 1.42 -2.04
CA GLN A 55 -0.58 0.73 -2.25
C GLN A 55 -1.56 1.60 -3.00
N TRP A 56 -1.60 2.91 -2.70
CA TRP A 56 -2.43 3.85 -3.45
C TRP A 56 -2.10 3.88 -4.94
N VAL A 57 -0.81 3.98 -5.30
CA VAL A 57 -0.37 3.97 -6.71
C VAL A 57 -0.67 2.62 -7.38
N GLN A 58 -0.48 1.52 -6.66
CA GLN A 58 -0.79 0.17 -7.17
C GLN A 58 -2.30 0.00 -7.43
N ALA A 59 -3.16 0.53 -6.55
CA ALA A 59 -4.62 0.50 -6.72
C ALA A 59 -5.03 1.27 -7.98
N ARG A 60 -4.47 2.46 -8.19
CA ARG A 60 -4.68 3.24 -9.41
C ARG A 60 -4.15 2.54 -10.67
N ALA A 61 -3.03 1.83 -10.57
CA ALA A 61 -2.52 0.99 -11.65
C ALA A 61 -3.48 -0.16 -11.99
N ALA A 62 -4.09 -0.76 -10.97
CA ALA A 62 -5.12 -1.78 -11.10
C ALA A 62 -6.50 -1.24 -11.54
N LYS A 63 -6.70 0.08 -11.61
CA LYS A 63 -8.03 0.73 -11.72
C LYS A 63 -9.02 0.24 -10.65
N ALA A 64 -8.52 -0.03 -9.45
CA ALA A 64 -9.32 -0.27 -8.26
C ALA A 64 -9.39 1.03 -7.44
N GLU A 65 -10.51 1.23 -6.75
CA GLU A 65 -10.63 2.34 -5.79
C GLU A 65 -9.65 2.09 -4.63
N PRO A 66 -8.75 3.02 -4.29
CA PRO A 66 -7.88 2.86 -3.13
C PRO A 66 -8.70 2.80 -1.83
N GLU A 67 -8.45 1.79 -1.00
CA GLU A 67 -9.14 1.60 0.28
C GLU A 67 -8.19 1.02 1.35
N ALA A 68 -8.58 1.18 2.62
CA ALA A 68 -7.80 0.74 3.77
C ALA A 68 -7.45 -0.76 3.77
N ALA A 69 -8.33 -1.61 3.23
CA ALA A 69 -8.10 -3.06 3.18
C ALA A 69 -6.87 -3.46 2.35
N MET A 70 -6.43 -2.61 1.42
CA MET A 70 -5.22 -2.84 0.61
C MET A 70 -3.93 -2.62 1.43
N ASN A 71 -3.99 -1.83 2.50
CA ASN A 71 -2.92 -1.63 3.47
C ASN A 71 -3.48 -1.52 4.91
N PRO A 72 -3.89 -2.65 5.53
CA PRO A 72 -4.59 -2.64 6.81
C PRO A 72 -3.78 -2.03 7.96
N VAL A 73 -2.46 -2.21 7.96
CA VAL A 73 -1.55 -1.62 8.95
C VAL A 73 -0.48 -0.78 8.25
N LEU A 74 -0.45 0.51 8.55
CA LEU A 74 0.60 1.42 8.12
C LEU A 74 1.36 1.92 9.36
N LEU A 75 2.65 1.63 9.42
CA LEU A 75 3.56 2.13 10.44
C LEU A 75 4.30 3.35 9.88
N LYS A 76 4.25 4.48 10.60
CA LYS A 76 4.93 5.73 10.24
C LYS A 76 6.06 5.98 11.24
N PRO A 77 7.32 5.69 10.89
CA PRO A 77 8.46 5.84 11.79
C PRO A 77 8.60 7.30 12.27
N GLY A 78 8.64 7.48 13.59
CA GLY A 78 8.81 8.79 14.25
C GLY A 78 10.13 8.93 15.02
N GLY A 79 10.97 7.90 15.04
CA GLY A 79 12.27 7.82 15.71
C GLY A 79 12.74 6.36 15.84
N ASP A 80 13.85 6.13 16.53
CA ASP A 80 14.50 4.80 16.56
C ASP A 80 13.65 3.69 17.20
N THR A 81 12.77 4.04 18.14
CA THR A 81 11.97 3.07 18.90
C THR A 81 10.47 3.35 18.87
N ARG A 82 10.03 4.31 18.05
CA ARG A 82 8.62 4.78 18.02
C ARG A 82 8.09 4.88 16.60
N SER A 83 6.87 4.40 16.41
CA SER A 83 6.11 4.56 15.17
C SER A 83 4.67 4.94 15.50
N HIS A 84 4.10 5.84 14.71
CA HIS A 84 2.66 6.04 14.72
C HIS A 84 2.01 4.90 13.93
N VAL A 85 0.94 4.34 14.47
CA VAL A 85 0.22 3.23 13.84
C VAL A 85 -1.06 3.77 13.23
N VAL A 86 -1.29 3.44 11.96
CA VAL A 86 -2.57 3.63 11.28
C VAL A 86 -3.16 2.25 11.04
N VAL A 87 -4.34 2.00 11.61
CA VAL A 87 -5.09 0.74 11.50
C VAL A 87 -6.35 1.00 10.71
N MET A 88 -6.54 0.26 9.61
CA MET A 88 -7.69 0.39 8.72
C MET A 88 -7.95 1.85 8.30
N GLY A 89 -6.87 2.57 7.97
CA GLY A 89 -6.95 3.95 7.51
C GLY A 89 -7.10 5.00 8.60
N GLN A 90 -7.19 4.61 9.87
CA GLN A 90 -7.39 5.51 11.01
C GLN A 90 -6.20 5.46 11.96
N PRO A 91 -5.82 6.57 12.62
CA PRO A 91 -4.82 6.54 13.68
C PRO A 91 -5.23 5.53 14.76
N GLY A 92 -4.37 4.55 15.05
CA GLY A 92 -4.64 3.47 16.00
C GLY A 92 -4.61 3.89 17.49
N GLY A 93 -4.44 5.19 17.77
CA GLY A 93 -4.19 5.72 19.10
C GLY A 93 -2.70 5.81 19.44
N THR A 94 -2.39 6.56 20.51
CA THR A 94 -1.04 6.73 21.10
C THR A 94 -0.65 5.56 21.99
#